data_AF-R7LKG3-F1
#
_entry.id   AF-R7LKG3-F1
#
_cell.length_a   1.000
_cell.length_b   1.000
_cell.length_c   1.000
_cell.angle_alpha   90.00
_cell.angle_beta   90.00
_cell.angle_gamma   90.00
#
_symmetry.space_group_name_H-M   'P 1'
#
loop_
_entity.id
_entity.type
_entity.pdbx_description
1 polymer ?
#
loop_
_entity_poly.entity_id
_entity_poly.type
_entity_poly.pdbx_seq_one_letter_code
_entity_poly.pdbx_strand_id
1 'polypeptide(L)'
;MIIKKEAENDWFKSIKGCPPPDKVAGLKGFTLAEVLITLGIIGVVAAMTMPSLIQKHKEKEYAAKLIKFNSLMSQALITAVSNEGDVADWGLTYFTTSDGLSDEELEQANKSRNLFADKVMKYLKVIQYCPYGEGCKTGVTKWDRHSMDGTAFSDFSPYLVLADGTYILGITIMSSECKANRGTSPALQNVCGEIFVDVNGKTPPNATGKDVFLFYYTKFGLIPMGTAEETGFPFDTYCNLDKPGILNGYGCTAWVITHGNMDYLRCNDLSWNGKTKCR
;
A
#
# COMPACT_ATOMS: atom_id res chain seq x y z
N MET A 1 -55.33 10.81 -14.73
CA MET A 1 -55.08 12.20 -14.32
C MET A 1 -53.57 12.40 -14.32
N ILE A 2 -53.08 12.91 -15.44
CA ILE A 2 -51.68 13.18 -15.72
C ILE A 2 -51.32 14.51 -15.03
N ILE A 3 -50.10 14.64 -14.51
CA ILE A 3 -49.14 15.73 -14.81
C ILE A 3 -47.81 15.36 -14.14
N LYS A 4 -46.86 14.95 -15.00
CA LYS A 4 -45.42 15.10 -14.75
C LYS A 4 -45.15 16.60 -14.59
N LYS A 5 -44.50 17.01 -13.50
CA LYS A 5 -43.85 18.32 -13.45
C LYS A 5 -42.42 18.13 -13.94
N GLU A 6 -42.23 18.41 -15.23
CA GLU A 6 -40.91 18.69 -15.81
C GLU A 6 -40.33 19.90 -15.08
N ALA A 7 -39.12 19.75 -14.53
CA ALA A 7 -38.29 20.89 -14.17
C ALA A 7 -37.71 21.44 -15.47
N GLU A 8 -38.42 22.37 -16.09
CA GLU A 8 -37.92 23.15 -17.21
C GLU A 8 -36.68 23.96 -16.77
N ASN A 9 -35.64 23.88 -17.59
CA ASN A 9 -34.40 24.65 -17.49
C ASN A 9 -34.69 26.16 -17.60
N ASP A 10 -34.84 26.82 -16.46
CA ASP A 10 -35.21 28.23 -16.36
C ASP A 10 -34.00 29.20 -16.54
N TRP A 11 -32.88 28.73 -17.11
CA TRP A 11 -31.66 29.53 -17.29
C TRP A 11 -31.66 30.37 -18.58
N PHE A 12 -32.64 30.18 -19.47
CA PHE A 12 -32.79 30.98 -20.69
C PHE A 12 -34.04 31.87 -20.63
N LYS A 13 -34.29 32.53 -19.49
CA LYS A 13 -35.23 33.65 -19.46
C LYS A 13 -34.64 34.84 -20.22
N SER A 14 -35.10 34.93 -21.47
CA SER A 14 -35.05 36.03 -22.42
C SER A 14 -34.64 37.37 -21.80
N ILE A 15 -33.45 37.86 -22.15
CA ILE A 15 -32.97 39.22 -21.87
C ILE A 15 -33.76 40.19 -22.78
N LYS A 16 -35.03 40.42 -22.48
CA LYS A 16 -35.85 41.46 -23.11
C LYS A 16 -35.84 42.68 -22.22
N GLY A 17 -34.82 43.52 -22.36
CA GLY A 17 -34.74 44.78 -21.61
C GLY A 17 -33.38 45.46 -21.56
N CYS A 18 -32.29 44.80 -21.96
CA CYS A 18 -31.01 45.49 -22.10
C CYS A 18 -31.02 46.31 -23.40
N PRO A 19 -30.72 47.62 -23.36
CA PRO A 19 -30.41 48.37 -24.57
C PRO A 19 -29.28 47.65 -25.33
N PRO A 20 -29.29 47.62 -26.67
CA PRO A 20 -28.20 47.02 -27.43
C PRO A 20 -26.90 47.66 -26.97
N PRO A 21 -25.84 46.87 -26.69
CA PRO A 21 -24.59 47.43 -26.19
C PRO A 21 -24.11 48.50 -27.17
N ASP A 22 -23.89 49.71 -26.66
CA ASP A 22 -23.28 50.81 -27.41
C ASP A 22 -22.03 50.28 -28.09
N LYS A 23 -21.95 50.46 -29.42
CA LYS A 23 -20.91 49.97 -30.33
C LYS A 23 -19.66 49.46 -29.60
N VAL A 24 -19.67 48.18 -29.24
CA VAL A 24 -18.49 47.54 -28.67
C VAL A 24 -17.44 47.61 -29.76
N ALA A 25 -16.43 48.46 -29.57
CA ALA A 25 -15.28 48.55 -30.47
C ALA A 25 -14.81 47.11 -30.74
N GLY A 26 -14.87 46.67 -32.00
CA GLY A 26 -14.84 45.27 -32.37
C GLY A 26 -13.74 44.51 -31.66
N LEU A 27 -14.12 43.67 -30.71
CA LEU A 27 -13.21 42.71 -30.09
C LEU A 27 -12.73 41.80 -31.24
N LYS A 28 -11.46 41.94 -31.61
CA LYS A 28 -10.82 41.05 -32.58
C LYS A 28 -10.94 39.64 -32.01
N GLY A 29 -11.76 38.79 -32.63
CA GLY A 29 -11.85 37.38 -32.27
C GLY A 29 -10.50 36.69 -32.46
N PHE A 30 -10.20 35.70 -31.63
CA PHE A 30 -8.99 34.90 -31.80
C PHE A 30 -9.00 34.24 -33.18
N THR A 31 -7.88 34.32 -33.88
CA THR A 31 -7.68 33.57 -35.12
C THR A 31 -7.61 32.08 -34.80
N LEU A 32 -8.00 31.25 -35.77
CA LEU A 32 -7.86 29.80 -35.65
C LEU A 32 -6.42 29.39 -35.30
N ALA A 33 -5.43 30.07 -35.89
CA ALA A 33 -4.01 29.83 -35.64
C ALA A 33 -3.62 30.13 -34.17
N GLU A 34 -4.07 31.25 -33.60
CA GLU A 34 -3.81 31.58 -32.19
C GLU A 34 -4.41 30.54 -31.23
N VAL A 35 -5.63 30.08 -31.50
CA VAL A 35 -6.27 29.03 -30.70
C VAL A 35 -5.52 27.70 -30.82
N LEU A 36 -5.09 27.32 -32.02
CA LEU A 36 -4.34 26.06 -32.22
C LEU A 36 -2.96 26.08 -31.57
N ILE A 37 -2.24 27.20 -31.65
CA ILE A 37 -0.93 27.34 -31.01
C ILE A 37 -1.09 27.29 -29.49
N THR A 38 -2.07 27.99 -28.92
CA THR A 38 -2.31 27.99 -27.46
C THR A 38 -2.72 26.61 -26.94
N LEU A 39 -3.64 25.92 -27.62
CA LEU A 39 -4.00 24.53 -27.28
C LEU A 39 -2.82 23.57 -27.44
N GLY A 40 -1.97 23.76 -28.45
CA GLY A 40 -0.74 23.00 -28.65
C GLY A 40 0.24 23.16 -27.49
N ILE A 41 0.50 24.40 -27.06
CA ILE A 41 1.39 24.69 -25.92
C ILE A 41 0.84 24.09 -24.62
N ILE A 42 -0.45 24.31 -24.33
CA ILE A 42 -1.10 23.75 -23.14
C ILE A 42 -1.05 22.21 -23.17
N GLY A 43 -1.29 21.60 -24.34
CA GLY A 43 -1.22 20.15 -24.53
C GLY A 43 0.16 19.57 -24.19
N VAL A 44 1.24 20.19 -24.68
CA VAL A 44 2.61 19.74 -24.40
C VAL A 44 2.94 19.89 -22.92
N VAL A 45 2.64 21.05 -22.32
CA VAL A 45 2.93 21.30 -20.90
C VAL A 45 2.13 20.34 -20.01
N ALA A 46 0.85 20.13 -20.30
CA ALA A 46 0.01 19.17 -19.57
C ALA A 46 0.57 17.75 -19.69
N ALA A 47 0.99 17.31 -20.88
CA ALA A 47 1.55 15.97 -21.09
C ALA A 47 2.83 15.72 -20.26
N MET A 48 3.68 16.73 -20.09
CA MET A 48 4.89 16.62 -19.26
C MET A 48 4.61 16.66 -17.75
N THR A 49 3.55 17.33 -17.33
CA THR A 49 3.26 17.60 -15.91
C THR A 49 2.30 16.60 -15.28
N MET A 50 1.32 16.09 -16.04
CA MET A 50 0.30 15.16 -15.56
C MET A 50 0.88 13.88 -14.94
N PRO A 51 1.86 13.18 -15.55
CA PRO A 51 2.40 11.96 -14.96
C PRO A 51 3.03 12.19 -13.59
N SER A 52 3.81 13.26 -13.45
CA SER A 52 4.47 13.63 -12.19
C SER A 52 3.46 13.99 -11.10
N LEU A 53 2.38 14.69 -11.46
CA LEU A 53 1.32 15.07 -10.52
C LEU A 53 0.54 13.84 -10.05
N ILE A 54 0.16 12.96 -10.97
CA ILE A 54 -0.56 11.70 -10.66
C ILE A 54 0.29 10.81 -9.76
N GLN A 55 1.59 10.67 -10.05
CA GLN A 55 2.49 9.87 -9.23
C GLN A 55 2.58 10.43 -7.81
N LYS A 56 2.80 11.74 -7.64
CA LYS A 56 2.84 12.37 -6.32
C LYS A 56 1.53 12.25 -5.54
N HIS A 57 0.39 12.30 -6.24
CA HIS A 57 -0.91 12.07 -5.62
C HIS A 57 -1.03 10.63 -5.11
N LYS A 58 -0.68 9.64 -5.94
CA LYS A 58 -0.69 8.22 -5.55
C LYS A 58 0.21 7.93 -4.35
N GLU A 59 1.43 8.47 -4.32
CA GLU A 59 2.34 8.29 -3.19
C GLU A 59 1.75 8.83 -1.87
N LYS A 60 1.09 9.99 -1.91
CA LYS A 60 0.39 10.53 -0.73
C LYS A 60 -0.79 9.65 -0.31
N GLU A 61 -1.55 9.15 -1.27
CA GLU A 61 -2.66 8.24 -1.02
C GLU A 61 -2.17 6.94 -0.38
N TYR A 62 -1.10 6.34 -0.92
CA TYR A 62 -0.53 5.10 -0.42
C TYR A 62 0.04 5.26 0.98
N ALA A 63 0.76 6.35 1.25
CA ALA A 63 1.24 6.67 2.59
C ALA A 63 0.08 6.80 3.60
N ALA A 64 -0.98 7.51 3.25
CA ALA A 64 -2.15 7.66 4.11
C ALA A 64 -2.86 6.32 4.39
N LYS A 65 -3.03 5.49 3.34
CA LYS A 65 -3.60 4.14 3.47
C LYS A 65 -2.74 3.23 4.34
N LEU A 66 -1.41 3.29 4.20
CA LEU A 66 -0.48 2.52 5.02
C LEU A 66 -0.55 2.91 6.50
N ILE A 67 -0.56 4.20 6.82
CA ILE A 67 -0.68 4.71 8.20
C ILE A 67 -2.01 4.25 8.83
N LYS A 68 -3.09 4.31 8.04
CA LYS A 68 -4.39 3.79 8.46
C LYS A 68 -4.34 2.29 8.73
N PHE A 69 -3.75 1.51 7.82
CA PHE A 69 -3.57 0.07 8.02
C PHE A 69 -2.77 -0.24 9.27
N ASN A 70 -1.63 0.45 9.50
CA ASN A 70 -0.81 0.28 10.70
C ASN A 70 -1.63 0.46 11.98
N SER A 71 -2.48 1.49 12.02
CA SER A 71 -3.36 1.75 13.16
C SER A 71 -4.42 0.66 13.35
N LEU A 72 -5.08 0.25 12.26
CA LEU A 72 -6.12 -0.79 12.29
C LEU A 72 -5.55 -2.15 12.72
N MET A 73 -4.43 -2.56 12.11
CA MET A 73 -3.80 -3.85 12.40
C MET A 73 -3.19 -3.87 13.81
N SER A 74 -2.59 -2.77 14.28
CA SER A 74 -2.12 -2.68 15.67
C SER A 74 -3.26 -2.88 16.67
N GLN A 75 -4.41 -2.23 16.44
CA GLN A 75 -5.60 -2.40 17.29
C GLN A 75 -6.15 -3.83 17.21
N ALA A 76 -6.20 -4.42 16.02
CA ALA A 76 -6.67 -5.79 15.82
C ALA A 76 -5.77 -6.80 16.55
N LEU A 77 -4.44 -6.67 16.45
CA LEU A 77 -3.50 -7.53 17.15
C LEU A 77 -3.57 -7.39 18.67
N ILE A 78 -3.67 -6.16 19.19
CA ILE A 78 -3.88 -5.94 20.64
C ILE A 78 -5.16 -6.64 21.11
N THR A 79 -6.25 -6.50 20.35
CA THR A 79 -7.54 -7.09 20.69
C THR A 79 -7.50 -8.62 20.58
N ALA A 80 -6.79 -9.16 19.59
CA ALA A 80 -6.59 -10.60 19.44
C ALA A 80 -5.80 -11.17 20.62
N VAL A 81 -4.66 -10.56 20.96
CA VAL A 81 -3.82 -11.00 22.08
C VAL A 81 -4.59 -10.93 23.41
N SER A 82 -5.37 -9.86 23.61
CA SER A 82 -6.17 -9.70 24.82
C SER A 82 -7.26 -10.77 25.00
N ASN A 83 -7.79 -11.33 23.92
CA ASN A 83 -8.92 -12.28 23.98
C ASN A 83 -8.50 -13.74 23.76
N GLU A 84 -7.42 -13.98 23.02
CA GLU A 84 -7.01 -15.30 22.55
C GLU A 84 -5.67 -15.76 23.17
N GLY A 85 -5.03 -14.92 24.00
CA GLY A 85 -3.73 -15.16 24.59
C GLY A 85 -2.57 -14.60 23.76
N ASP A 86 -1.35 -14.69 24.30
CA ASP A 86 -0.13 -14.23 23.59
C ASP A 86 0.03 -14.99 22.26
N VAL A 87 0.63 -14.34 21.25
CA VAL A 87 0.87 -14.95 19.94
C VAL A 87 1.66 -16.27 20.05
N ALA A 88 2.54 -16.37 21.05
CA ALA A 88 3.31 -17.57 21.33
C ALA A 88 2.45 -18.79 21.73
N ASP A 89 1.28 -18.54 22.31
CA ASP A 89 0.36 -19.58 22.79
C ASP A 89 -0.66 -20.01 21.72
N TRP A 90 -0.62 -19.39 20.53
CA TRP A 90 -1.57 -19.70 19.46
C TRP A 90 -1.32 -21.04 18.77
N GLY A 91 -0.25 -21.77 19.13
CA GLY A 91 0.06 -23.07 18.54
C GLY A 91 0.57 -23.00 17.10
N LEU A 92 1.22 -21.88 16.74
CA LEU A 92 1.81 -21.68 15.41
C LEU A 92 3.08 -22.52 15.24
N THR A 93 3.40 -22.86 13.99
CA THR A 93 4.66 -23.54 13.62
C THR A 93 5.49 -22.67 12.69
N TYR A 94 6.82 -22.80 12.78
CA TYR A 94 7.76 -22.09 11.93
C TYR A 94 7.45 -22.29 10.44
N PHE A 95 7.43 -21.19 9.68
CA PHE A 95 7.29 -21.19 8.22
C PHE A 95 7.76 -19.85 7.63
N THR A 96 8.76 -19.89 6.74
CA THR A 96 9.27 -18.69 6.06
C THR A 96 9.29 -18.82 4.54
N THR A 97 9.48 -20.03 4.02
CA THR A 97 9.46 -20.34 2.59
C THR A 97 8.80 -21.69 2.37
N SER A 98 8.16 -21.88 1.22
CA SER A 98 7.69 -23.18 0.75
C SER A 98 8.76 -23.96 -0.01
N ASP A 99 9.88 -23.32 -0.36
CA ASP A 99 10.97 -23.97 -1.11
C ASP A 99 11.69 -25.00 -0.23
N GLY A 100 11.86 -26.21 -0.76
CA GLY A 100 12.52 -27.32 -0.07
C GLY A 100 11.72 -28.01 1.04
N LEU A 101 10.44 -27.68 1.25
CA LEU A 101 9.58 -28.38 2.22
C LEU A 101 8.95 -29.64 1.62
N SER A 102 8.78 -30.68 2.45
CA SER A 102 7.94 -31.83 2.13
C SER A 102 6.45 -31.45 2.12
N ASP A 103 5.61 -32.28 1.50
CA ASP A 103 4.15 -32.05 1.45
C ASP A 103 3.53 -31.97 2.84
N GLU A 104 4.01 -32.78 3.79
CA GLU A 104 3.55 -32.79 5.19
C GLU A 104 3.92 -31.48 5.92
N GLU A 105 5.15 -31.00 5.74
CA GLU A 105 5.60 -29.73 6.32
C GLU A 105 4.85 -28.54 5.72
N LEU A 106 4.57 -28.58 4.42
CA LEU A 106 3.80 -27.55 3.73
C LEU A 106 2.35 -27.53 4.24
N GLU A 107 1.73 -28.68 4.47
CA GLU A 107 0.39 -28.77 5.05
C GLU A 107 0.36 -28.20 6.47
N GLN A 108 1.35 -28.53 7.30
CA GLN A 108 1.47 -27.99 8.66
C GLN A 108 1.67 -26.46 8.64
N ALA A 109 2.50 -25.96 7.73
CA ALA A 109 2.69 -24.54 7.52
C ALA A 109 1.42 -23.82 7.02
N ASN A 110 0.66 -24.45 6.13
CA ASN A 110 -0.64 -23.92 5.67
C ASN A 110 -1.62 -23.80 6.85
N LYS A 111 -1.71 -24.83 7.70
CA LYS A 111 -2.54 -24.83 8.91
C LYS A 111 -2.16 -23.71 9.87
N SER A 112 -0.88 -23.55 10.17
CA SER A 112 -0.39 -22.49 11.06
C SER A 112 -0.69 -21.09 10.53
N ARG A 113 -0.51 -20.87 9.22
CA ARG A 113 -0.89 -19.59 8.60
C ARG A 113 -2.38 -19.34 8.75
N ASN A 114 -3.22 -20.30 8.38
CA ASN A 114 -4.67 -20.18 8.48
C ASN A 114 -5.13 -19.92 9.93
N LEU A 115 -4.51 -20.57 10.90
CA LEU A 115 -4.78 -20.35 12.32
C LEU A 115 -4.48 -18.91 12.75
N PHE A 116 -3.38 -18.31 12.27
CA PHE A 116 -3.11 -16.90 12.52
C PHE A 116 -4.23 -16.01 11.96
N ALA A 117 -4.69 -16.25 10.73
CA ALA A 117 -5.83 -15.48 10.20
C ALA A 117 -7.08 -15.68 11.04
N ASP A 118 -7.42 -16.89 11.46
CA ASP A 118 -8.61 -17.16 12.28
C ASP A 118 -8.61 -16.35 13.59
N LYS A 119 -7.43 -16.12 14.19
CA LYS A 119 -7.28 -15.29 15.39
C LYS A 119 -7.43 -13.80 15.09
N VAL A 120 -6.87 -13.31 13.99
CA VAL A 120 -6.79 -11.87 13.70
C VAL A 120 -8.02 -11.35 12.93
N MET A 121 -8.56 -12.13 12.01
CA MET A 121 -9.62 -11.69 11.08
C MET A 121 -10.92 -11.31 11.79
N LYS A 122 -11.19 -11.86 12.98
CA LYS A 122 -12.34 -11.51 13.82
C LYS A 122 -12.39 -10.03 14.21
N TYR A 123 -11.23 -9.38 14.24
CA TYR A 123 -11.06 -7.99 14.66
C TYR A 123 -10.81 -7.04 13.48
N LEU A 124 -10.91 -7.56 12.25
CA LEU A 124 -10.75 -6.80 11.02
C LEU A 124 -12.05 -6.87 10.20
N LYS A 125 -12.30 -5.83 9.40
CA LYS A 125 -13.42 -5.84 8.44
C LYS A 125 -12.99 -6.58 7.17
N VAL A 126 -12.96 -7.90 7.24
CA VAL A 126 -12.56 -8.78 6.11
C VAL A 126 -13.76 -9.04 5.20
N ILE A 127 -13.59 -8.81 3.91
CA ILE A 127 -14.60 -9.09 2.87
C ILE A 127 -14.29 -10.36 2.07
N GLN A 128 -13.03 -10.80 2.08
CA GLN A 128 -12.61 -12.04 1.43
C GLN A 128 -11.44 -12.66 2.20
N TYR A 129 -11.53 -13.97 2.42
CA TYR A 129 -10.49 -14.78 3.04
C TYR A 129 -10.14 -15.95 2.12
N CYS A 130 -8.86 -16.11 1.85
CA CYS A 130 -8.30 -17.12 0.98
C CYS A 130 -7.32 -17.99 1.78
N PRO A 131 -7.76 -19.10 2.39
CA PRO A 131 -6.87 -19.97 3.16
C PRO A 131 -5.79 -20.60 2.28
N TYR A 132 -4.66 -20.94 2.89
CA TYR A 132 -3.63 -21.75 2.27
C TYR A 132 -4.06 -23.23 2.20
N GLY A 133 -3.60 -23.97 1.18
CA GLY A 133 -3.81 -25.42 1.03
C GLY A 133 -5.09 -25.79 0.26
N GLU A 134 -6.25 -25.25 0.64
CA GLU A 134 -7.46 -25.34 -0.18
C GLU A 134 -7.59 -24.06 -1.01
N GLY A 135 -7.45 -24.19 -2.34
CA GLY A 135 -7.46 -23.05 -3.25
C GLY A 135 -8.64 -22.12 -2.96
N CYS A 136 -8.35 -20.81 -2.83
CA CYS A 136 -9.37 -19.80 -2.60
C CYS A 136 -10.51 -20.00 -3.61
N LYS A 137 -11.68 -20.42 -3.11
CA LYS A 137 -12.78 -20.85 -3.97
C LYS A 137 -13.16 -19.66 -4.87
N THR A 138 -12.91 -19.82 -6.17
CA THR A 138 -13.19 -18.92 -7.31
C THR A 138 -12.20 -17.77 -7.57
N GLY A 139 -11.54 -17.83 -8.74
CA GLY A 139 -11.18 -16.64 -9.53
C GLY A 139 -10.02 -15.77 -9.07
N VAL A 140 -9.22 -16.20 -8.10
CA VAL A 140 -8.07 -15.41 -7.64
C VAL A 140 -6.98 -15.39 -8.70
N THR A 141 -6.81 -14.24 -9.35
CA THR A 141 -5.70 -13.97 -10.25
C THR A 141 -4.46 -13.74 -9.40
N LYS A 142 -3.43 -14.56 -9.57
CA LYS A 142 -2.08 -14.22 -9.11
C LYS A 142 -1.58 -13.00 -9.90
N TRP A 143 -0.81 -12.12 -9.28
CA TRP A 143 -0.18 -11.01 -9.99
C TRP A 143 1.31 -10.92 -9.69
N ASP A 144 2.05 -10.39 -10.66
CA ASP A 144 3.50 -10.29 -10.57
C ASP A 144 3.92 -9.35 -9.43
N ARG A 145 4.89 -9.81 -8.67
CA ARG A 145 5.56 -9.07 -7.62
C ARG A 145 6.90 -8.55 -8.11
N HIS A 146 7.12 -7.27 -7.86
CA HIS A 146 8.41 -6.62 -8.10
C HIS A 146 9.03 -6.08 -6.82
N SER A 147 10.33 -5.89 -6.86
CA SER A 147 11.10 -5.12 -5.87
C SER A 147 10.98 -3.63 -6.17
N MET A 148 11.42 -2.78 -5.23
CA MET A 148 11.33 -1.32 -5.41
C MET A 148 12.05 -0.83 -6.67
N ASP A 149 13.18 -1.47 -7.00
CA ASP A 149 14.02 -1.19 -8.16
C ASP A 149 13.44 -1.74 -9.48
N GLY A 150 12.35 -2.51 -9.42
CA GLY A 150 11.71 -3.15 -10.59
C GLY A 150 12.16 -4.58 -10.85
N THR A 151 13.06 -5.15 -10.04
CA THR A 151 13.48 -6.55 -10.17
C THR A 151 12.28 -7.48 -9.91
N ALA A 152 11.93 -8.31 -10.90
CA ALA A 152 10.91 -9.34 -10.75
C ALA A 152 11.33 -10.35 -9.68
N PHE A 153 10.39 -10.75 -8.81
CA PHE A 153 10.72 -11.62 -7.68
C PHE A 153 9.84 -12.86 -7.58
N SER A 154 8.51 -12.70 -7.56
CA SER A 154 7.56 -13.82 -7.44
C SER A 154 6.18 -13.41 -7.95
N ASP A 155 5.16 -14.21 -7.64
CA ASP A 155 3.76 -13.78 -7.68
C ASP A 155 3.22 -13.50 -6.28
N PHE A 156 2.13 -12.73 -6.22
CA PHE A 156 1.27 -12.58 -5.06
C PHE A 156 -0.07 -13.25 -5.29
N SER A 157 -0.61 -13.81 -4.21
CA SER A 157 -2.01 -14.22 -4.11
C SER A 157 -2.62 -13.54 -2.88
N PRO A 158 -3.83 -12.97 -2.97
CA PRO A 158 -4.52 -12.40 -1.83
C PRO A 158 -4.72 -13.47 -0.74
N TYR A 159 -4.43 -13.10 0.49
CA TYR A 159 -4.69 -13.91 1.68
C TYR A 159 -5.93 -13.41 2.42
N LEU A 160 -5.95 -12.12 2.77
CA LEU A 160 -7.12 -11.43 3.31
C LEU A 160 -7.36 -10.14 2.52
N VAL A 161 -8.63 -9.83 2.24
CA VAL A 161 -9.02 -8.56 1.64
C VAL A 161 -9.89 -7.81 2.62
N LEU A 162 -9.48 -6.59 2.95
CA LEU A 162 -10.20 -5.70 3.85
C LEU A 162 -11.23 -4.87 3.09
N ALA A 163 -12.29 -4.46 3.80
CA ALA A 163 -13.39 -3.65 3.24
C ALA A 163 -12.95 -2.29 2.67
N ASP A 164 -11.75 -1.82 3.01
CA ASP A 164 -11.20 -0.56 2.49
C ASP A 164 -10.30 -0.72 1.26
N GLY A 165 -10.21 -1.94 0.72
CA GLY A 165 -9.41 -2.26 -0.45
C GLY A 165 -7.94 -2.56 -0.14
N THR A 166 -7.55 -2.67 1.13
CA THR A 166 -6.21 -3.16 1.52
C THR A 166 -6.17 -4.68 1.45
N TYR A 167 -5.07 -5.22 0.94
CA TYR A 167 -4.83 -6.65 0.79
C TYR A 167 -3.71 -7.06 1.74
N ILE A 168 -3.94 -8.11 2.52
CA ILE A 168 -2.86 -8.86 3.15
C ILE A 168 -2.52 -9.97 2.17
N LEU A 169 -1.28 -9.99 1.70
CA LEU A 169 -0.82 -10.89 0.64
C LEU A 169 -0.24 -12.19 1.19
N GLY A 170 0.14 -12.19 2.46
CA GLY A 170 0.63 -13.37 3.15
C GLY A 170 1.34 -13.02 4.43
N ILE A 171 1.67 -14.07 5.17
CA ILE A 171 2.42 -13.98 6.41
C ILE A 171 3.55 -15.01 6.43
N THR A 172 4.60 -14.70 7.17
CA THR A 172 5.62 -15.67 7.60
C THR A 172 5.51 -15.84 9.12
N ILE A 173 5.95 -17.01 9.61
CA ILE A 173 6.08 -17.33 11.03
C ILE A 173 7.55 -17.65 11.24
N MET A 174 8.33 -16.65 11.66
CA MET A 174 9.76 -16.81 11.85
C MET A 174 10.12 -17.47 13.19
N SER A 175 9.25 -17.34 14.19
CA SER A 175 9.40 -18.00 15.48
C SER A 175 8.02 -18.13 16.11
N SER A 176 7.59 -19.37 16.34
CA SER A 176 6.33 -19.66 17.04
C SER A 176 6.31 -19.08 18.45
N GLU A 177 7.46 -19.03 19.12
CA GLU A 177 7.61 -18.47 20.47
C GLU A 177 7.98 -16.97 20.47
N CYS A 178 7.97 -16.34 19.30
CA CYS A 178 8.34 -14.93 19.12
C CYS A 178 9.76 -14.60 19.61
N LYS A 179 10.75 -15.45 19.31
CA LYS A 179 12.15 -15.28 19.72
C LYS A 179 13.08 -14.87 18.57
N ALA A 180 12.53 -14.55 17.39
CA ALA A 180 13.38 -14.11 16.29
C ALA A 180 13.90 -12.69 16.55
N ASN A 181 15.17 -12.47 16.22
CA ASN A 181 15.85 -11.19 16.38
C ASN A 181 16.06 -10.50 15.02
N ARG A 182 15.55 -9.28 14.90
CA ARG A 182 15.65 -8.40 13.74
C ARG A 182 16.24 -7.02 14.08
N GLY A 183 16.70 -6.80 15.30
CA GLY A 183 17.16 -5.48 15.73
C GLY A 183 17.54 -5.37 17.20
N THR A 184 17.70 -4.13 17.65
CA THR A 184 18.21 -3.83 18.99
C THR A 184 17.12 -3.57 20.02
N SER A 185 15.92 -3.19 19.59
CA SER A 185 14.81 -2.90 20.50
C SER A 185 14.17 -4.18 21.06
N PRO A 186 13.52 -4.13 22.25
CA PRO A 186 12.82 -5.29 22.79
C PRO A 186 11.80 -5.90 21.84
N ALA A 187 11.10 -5.06 21.06
CA ALA A 187 10.14 -5.53 20.07
C ALA A 187 10.82 -6.31 18.93
N LEU A 188 11.93 -5.78 18.41
CA LEU A 188 12.69 -6.42 17.34
C LEU A 188 13.50 -7.64 17.79
N GLN A 189 13.74 -7.80 19.09
CA GLN A 189 14.31 -9.02 19.68
C GLN A 189 13.28 -10.12 19.93
N ASN A 190 11.98 -9.80 19.82
CA ASN A 190 10.88 -10.73 20.10
C ASN A 190 9.89 -10.82 18.92
N VAL A 191 10.42 -11.03 17.72
CA VAL A 191 9.64 -11.12 16.47
C VAL A 191 9.04 -12.51 16.33
N CYS A 192 7.73 -12.56 16.02
CA CYS A 192 7.01 -13.79 15.71
C CYS A 192 7.04 -14.08 14.20
N GLY A 193 6.88 -13.05 13.36
CA GLY A 193 6.94 -13.18 11.91
C GLY A 193 6.62 -11.89 11.17
N GLU A 194 6.40 -12.00 9.86
CA GLU A 194 6.18 -10.86 8.94
C GLU A 194 4.79 -10.91 8.31
N ILE A 195 4.24 -9.74 7.96
CA ILE A 195 2.98 -9.57 7.21
C ILE A 195 3.28 -8.74 5.97
N PHE A 196 2.85 -9.22 4.81
CA PHE A 196 2.90 -8.49 3.54
C PHE A 196 1.55 -7.81 3.27
N VAL A 197 1.59 -6.52 2.99
CA VAL A 197 0.41 -5.66 2.91
C VAL A 197 0.49 -4.85 1.64
N ASP A 198 -0.59 -4.82 0.87
CA ASP A 198 -0.73 -4.06 -0.35
C ASP A 198 -1.90 -3.08 -0.20
N VAL A 199 -1.60 -1.80 -0.39
CA VAL A 199 -2.54 -0.70 -0.11
C VAL A 199 -3.41 -0.30 -1.31
N ASN A 200 -3.19 -0.87 -2.50
CA ASN A 200 -3.98 -0.61 -3.70
C ASN A 200 -4.43 -1.89 -4.44
N GLY A 201 -4.14 -3.06 -3.85
CA GLY A 201 -4.47 -4.38 -4.39
C GLY A 201 -3.75 -4.65 -5.70
N LYS A 202 -4.32 -5.50 -6.55
CA LYS A 202 -3.73 -5.91 -7.84
C LYS A 202 -3.36 -4.80 -8.84
N THR A 203 -3.71 -3.54 -8.54
CA THR A 203 -3.42 -2.40 -9.40
C THR A 203 -1.92 -2.14 -9.41
N PRO A 204 -1.25 -2.06 -10.57
CA PRO A 204 0.19 -1.79 -10.62
C PRO A 204 0.59 -0.54 -9.80
N PRO A 205 1.82 -0.51 -9.24
CA PRO A 205 2.97 -1.35 -9.63
C PRO A 205 3.12 -2.75 -9.00
N ASN A 206 2.39 -3.11 -7.92
CA ASN A 206 2.61 -4.35 -7.16
C ASN A 206 4.09 -4.54 -6.76
N ALA A 207 4.70 -3.46 -6.27
CA ALA A 207 6.12 -3.36 -5.99
C ALA A 207 6.38 -3.10 -4.50
N THR A 208 7.26 -3.92 -3.93
CA THR A 208 7.72 -3.79 -2.55
C THR A 208 8.35 -2.41 -2.34
N GLY A 209 7.96 -1.70 -1.29
CA GLY A 209 8.40 -0.33 -1.01
C GLY A 209 7.65 0.76 -1.79
N LYS A 210 6.73 0.43 -2.71
CA LYS A 210 5.89 1.42 -3.42
C LYS A 210 4.43 1.36 -2.98
N ASP A 211 3.81 0.20 -3.17
CA ASP A 211 2.42 -0.07 -2.79
C ASP A 211 2.30 -1.32 -1.93
N VAL A 212 3.34 -2.17 -1.93
CA VAL A 212 3.48 -3.30 -1.03
C VAL A 212 4.45 -2.98 0.10
N PHE A 213 4.02 -3.17 1.34
CA PHE A 213 4.75 -2.86 2.56
C PHE A 213 4.74 -4.05 3.52
N LEU A 214 5.74 -4.09 4.39
CA LEU A 214 5.92 -5.18 5.33
C LEU A 214 5.98 -4.70 6.78
N PHE A 215 5.45 -5.54 7.66
CA PHE A 215 5.45 -5.34 9.10
C PHE A 215 5.93 -6.60 9.80
N TYR A 216 6.61 -6.43 10.92
CA TYR A 216 6.75 -7.48 11.92
C TYR A 216 5.54 -7.49 12.84
N TYR A 217 5.03 -8.67 13.16
CA TYR A 217 4.24 -8.86 14.36
C TYR A 217 5.14 -9.52 15.41
N THR A 218 5.13 -8.92 16.59
CA THR A 218 6.05 -9.21 17.69
C THR A 218 5.24 -9.51 18.95
N LYS A 219 5.90 -9.99 20.00
CA LYS A 219 5.29 -10.10 21.33
C LYS A 219 4.71 -8.77 21.84
N PHE A 220 5.25 -7.64 21.36
CA PHE A 220 4.87 -6.29 21.79
C PHE A 220 3.92 -5.57 20.81
N GLY A 221 3.46 -6.26 19.76
CA GLY A 221 2.56 -5.72 18.74
C GLY A 221 3.21 -5.58 17.37
N LEU A 222 2.60 -4.74 16.52
CA LEU A 222 2.99 -4.54 15.14
C LEU A 222 4.12 -3.50 15.04
N ILE A 223 5.21 -3.85 14.37
CA ILE A 223 6.35 -2.97 14.14
C ILE A 223 6.56 -2.83 12.62
N PRO A 224 6.57 -1.62 12.05
CA PRO A 224 6.86 -1.45 10.63
C PRO A 224 8.32 -1.76 10.34
N MET A 225 8.59 -2.45 9.23
CA MET A 225 9.96 -2.81 8.83
C MET A 225 10.77 -1.58 8.37
N GLY A 226 12.06 -1.59 8.67
CA GLY A 226 13.04 -0.56 8.33
C GLY A 226 13.28 0.50 9.41
N THR A 227 12.90 0.26 10.67
CA THR A 227 13.15 1.23 11.75
C THR A 227 14.65 1.52 11.95
N ALA A 228 15.00 2.59 12.66
CA ALA A 228 16.39 2.91 12.97
C ALA A 228 17.09 1.84 13.83
N GLU A 229 16.32 1.02 14.55
CA GLU A 229 16.81 -0.05 15.44
C GLU A 229 16.87 -1.42 14.73
N GLU A 230 16.46 -1.48 13.46
CA GLU A 230 16.45 -2.71 12.68
C GLU A 230 17.81 -3.04 12.08
N THR A 231 18.22 -4.30 12.21
CA THR A 231 19.47 -4.84 11.67
C THR A 231 19.25 -5.86 10.56
N GLY A 232 18.04 -6.42 10.42
CA GLY A 232 17.70 -7.41 9.39
C GLY A 232 17.52 -6.78 8.01
N PHE A 233 16.59 -5.83 7.89
CA PHE A 233 16.34 -5.07 6.67
C PHE A 233 16.49 -3.56 6.91
N PRO A 234 17.70 -3.08 7.24
CA PRO A 234 17.92 -1.67 7.53
C PRO A 234 17.54 -0.78 6.34
N PHE A 235 16.96 0.39 6.65
CA PHE A 235 16.44 1.34 5.67
C PHE A 235 17.47 1.76 4.62
N ASP A 236 18.70 2.06 5.04
CA ASP A 236 19.77 2.55 4.17
C ASP A 236 20.18 1.58 3.05
N THR A 237 19.92 0.29 3.27
CA THR A 237 20.31 -0.81 2.37
C THR A 237 19.10 -1.38 1.64
N TYR A 238 17.98 -1.61 2.34
CA TYR A 238 16.78 -2.26 1.81
C TYR A 238 15.66 -1.29 1.45
N CYS A 239 15.93 0.03 1.48
CA CYS A 239 15.08 1.07 0.93
C CYS A 239 15.90 2.11 0.16
N ASN A 240 16.74 1.63 -0.77
CA ASN A 240 17.69 2.48 -1.50
C ASN A 240 17.84 2.00 -2.95
N LEU A 241 17.57 2.87 -3.93
CA LEU A 241 17.62 2.49 -5.34
C LEU A 241 19.05 2.26 -5.86
N ASP A 242 20.09 2.73 -5.15
CA ASP A 242 21.49 2.45 -5.48
C ASP A 242 21.95 1.04 -5.01
N LYS A 243 21.08 0.32 -4.28
CA LYS A 243 21.33 -1.03 -3.75
C LYS A 243 20.38 -2.03 -4.39
N PRO A 244 20.54 -2.37 -5.69
CA PRO A 244 19.60 -3.23 -6.39
C PRO A 244 19.55 -4.63 -5.76
N GLY A 245 18.37 -5.24 -5.80
CA GLY A 245 18.18 -6.59 -5.26
C GLY A 245 16.72 -6.97 -5.10
N ILE A 246 16.47 -8.28 -5.12
CA ILE A 246 15.13 -8.88 -5.04
C ILE A 246 14.39 -8.59 -3.71
N LEU A 247 15.10 -8.10 -2.70
CA LEU A 247 14.56 -7.72 -1.39
C LEU A 247 14.51 -6.20 -1.20
N ASN A 248 14.83 -5.43 -2.24
CA ASN A 248 14.76 -3.97 -2.17
C ASN A 248 13.30 -3.52 -2.00
N GLY A 249 13.06 -2.64 -1.04
CA GLY A 249 11.76 -2.17 -0.61
C GLY A 249 11.34 -2.68 0.78
N TYR A 250 11.97 -3.73 1.30
CA TYR A 250 11.61 -4.33 2.60
C TYR A 250 11.77 -3.36 3.77
N GLY A 251 12.80 -2.50 3.70
CA GLY A 251 13.10 -1.53 4.74
C GLY A 251 12.35 -0.20 4.62
N CYS A 252 11.34 -0.09 3.75
CA CYS A 252 10.71 1.21 3.46
C CYS A 252 9.51 1.56 4.38
N THR A 253 8.85 0.56 4.99
CA THR A 253 7.57 0.76 5.69
C THR A 253 7.65 1.80 6.81
N ALA A 254 8.66 1.67 7.68
CA ALA A 254 8.84 2.55 8.83
C ALA A 254 9.07 4.00 8.41
N TRP A 255 9.78 4.22 7.29
CA TRP A 255 10.01 5.55 6.75
C TRP A 255 8.72 6.25 6.39
N VAL A 256 7.86 5.56 5.63
CA VAL A 256 6.57 6.10 5.17
C VAL A 256 5.67 6.44 6.34
N ILE A 257 5.60 5.58 7.36
CA ILE A 257 4.78 5.81 8.55
C ILE A 257 5.31 6.98 9.38
N THR A 258 6.63 7.10 9.51
CA THR A 258 7.25 8.13 10.37
C THR A 258 7.24 9.50 9.70
N HIS A 259 7.52 9.58 8.41
CA HIS A 259 7.71 10.85 7.70
C HIS A 259 6.52 11.24 6.79
N GLY A 260 5.58 10.32 6.55
CA GLY A 260 4.44 10.55 5.67
C GLY A 260 4.83 10.81 4.22
N ASN A 261 6.01 10.35 3.79
CA ASN A 261 6.52 10.56 2.44
C ASN A 261 7.18 9.29 1.87
N MET A 262 7.40 9.30 0.56
CA MET A 262 8.05 8.24 -0.20
C MET A 262 9.22 8.81 -1.01
N ASP A 263 9.94 9.76 -0.43
CA ASP A 263 11.01 10.49 -1.12
C ASP A 263 12.18 9.58 -1.52
N TYR A 264 12.37 8.45 -0.84
CA TYR A 264 13.34 7.41 -1.21
C TYR A 264 13.15 6.86 -2.64
N LEU A 265 11.98 7.09 -3.25
CA LEU A 265 11.74 6.77 -4.66
C LEU A 265 12.45 7.71 -5.64
N ARG A 266 13.11 8.77 -5.14
CA ARG A 266 13.72 9.84 -5.94
C ARG A 266 15.14 10.21 -5.50
N CYS A 267 15.52 9.92 -4.27
CA CYS A 267 16.86 10.17 -3.77
C CYS A 267 17.31 9.07 -2.82
N ASN A 268 18.63 8.85 -2.81
CA ASN A 268 19.28 7.74 -2.12
C ASN A 268 20.13 8.20 -0.92
N ASP A 269 20.12 9.50 -0.62
CA ASP A 269 20.90 10.13 0.46
C ASP A 269 20.08 10.35 1.75
N LEU A 270 18.92 9.68 1.85
CA LEU A 270 18.05 9.75 3.03
C LEU A 270 18.56 8.86 4.15
N SER A 271 18.37 9.29 5.40
CA SER A 271 18.72 8.48 6.58
C SER A 271 17.96 8.92 7.83
N TRP A 272 17.86 8.02 8.80
CA TRP A 272 17.18 8.28 10.09
C TRP A 272 17.80 9.43 10.89
N ASN A 273 19.11 9.65 10.76
CA ASN A 273 19.86 10.71 11.47
C ASN A 273 20.26 11.87 10.55
N GLY A 274 19.68 11.96 9.36
CA GLY A 274 20.11 12.91 8.35
C GLY A 274 18.95 13.50 7.56
N LYS A 275 19.08 13.48 6.24
CA LYS A 275 18.13 14.09 5.32
C LYS A 275 16.87 13.23 5.26
N THR A 276 15.70 13.88 5.39
CA THR A 276 14.39 13.19 5.41
C THR A 276 13.49 13.50 4.20
N LYS A 277 13.95 14.39 3.31
CA LYS A 277 13.29 14.79 2.07
C LYS A 277 14.31 15.08 0.99
N CYS A 278 14.01 14.81 -0.27
CA CYS A 278 14.99 15.00 -1.36
C CYS A 278 15.34 16.47 -1.65
N ARG A 279 14.43 17.40 -1.32
CA ARG A 279 14.54 18.85 -1.55
C ARG A 279 14.14 19.64 -0.33
#